data_AF-A0A1M6ZCF2-F1
#
_entry.id   AF-A0A1M6ZCF2-F1
#
_cell.length_a   1.000
_cell.length_b   1.000
_cell.length_c   1.000
_cell.angle_alpha   90.00
_cell.angle_beta   90.00
_cell.angle_gamma   90.00
#
_symmetry.space_group_name_H-M   'P 1'
#
loop_
_entity.id
_entity.type
_entity.pdbx_description
1 polymer ?
#
loop_
_entity_poly.entity_id
_entity_poly.type
_entity_poly.pdbx_seq_one_letter_code
_entity_poly.pdbx_strand_id
1 'polypeptide(L)'
;MKKLFFIAILFIFYNCNAQIKKENKPIVKVVIPIRNKQACGNDNNISLKKRDYWRANNYYDEKQSYYNLSTAKNILTVKKEYSIKNGFLFFNNKLVDSLEIYFGACNGVFYNVGILKGLPVSQNIIIANNPYPSMYGIQYTPNETIFTFLDYNSTLINGTGNLKKYYYSKWDGKTQNYSKEILKEEGEVKNNFKLGEWKYYNKNGVIDSTKTYTLKDSVDVRFPHCIFNKKEPCYSENKSSNAYTK
;
A
#
# COMPACT_ATOMS: atom_id res chain seq x y z
N MET A 1 -36.56 82.59 27.83
CA MET A 1 -35.27 81.92 28.15
C MET A 1 -35.45 80.42 27.94
N LYS A 2 -34.44 79.80 27.30
CA LYS A 2 -34.25 78.35 27.04
C LYS A 2 -35.21 77.68 26.04
N LYS A 3 -34.75 77.72 24.78
CA LYS A 3 -35.10 76.78 23.70
C LYS A 3 -34.69 75.37 24.11
N LEU A 4 -35.60 74.40 24.02
CA LEU A 4 -35.26 72.97 24.05
C LEU A 4 -35.74 72.36 22.74
N PHE A 5 -34.79 72.10 21.86
CA PHE A 5 -34.94 71.34 20.62
C PHE A 5 -35.28 69.89 21.00
N PHE A 6 -36.51 69.45 20.72
CA PHE A 6 -36.83 68.03 20.71
C PHE A 6 -36.49 67.47 19.33
N ILE A 7 -35.36 66.79 19.25
CA ILE A 7 -34.96 66.01 18.07
C ILE A 7 -35.81 64.74 18.06
N ALA A 8 -36.60 64.57 17.00
CA ALA A 8 -37.32 63.35 16.70
C ALA A 8 -36.33 62.24 16.34
N ILE A 9 -36.12 61.28 17.25
CA ILE A 9 -35.45 60.02 16.95
C ILE A 9 -36.54 59.02 16.56
N LEU A 10 -36.75 58.89 15.25
CA LEU A 10 -37.57 57.84 14.67
C LEU A 10 -36.82 56.51 14.86
N PHE A 11 -37.21 55.71 15.84
CA PHE A 11 -36.75 54.32 15.97
C PHE A 11 -37.34 53.50 14.82
N ILE A 12 -36.56 53.36 13.74
CA ILE A 12 -36.80 52.35 12.72
C ILE A 12 -36.49 51.00 13.39
N PHE A 13 -37.54 50.29 13.81
CA PHE A 13 -37.46 48.87 14.13
C PHE A 13 -37.12 48.11 12.85
N TYR A 14 -35.82 48.01 12.54
CA TYR A 14 -35.32 46.97 11.65
C TYR A 14 -35.61 45.65 12.35
N ASN A 15 -36.65 44.96 11.85
CA ASN A 15 -36.84 43.54 12.08
C ASN A 15 -35.63 42.81 11.49
N CYS A 16 -34.56 42.70 12.29
CA CYS A 16 -33.59 41.64 12.13
C CYS A 16 -34.29 40.33 12.53
N ASN A 17 -35.15 39.83 11.64
CA ASN A 17 -35.33 38.40 11.49
C ASN A 17 -34.00 37.84 10.96
N ALA A 18 -33.00 37.81 11.84
CA ALA A 18 -31.87 36.93 11.69
C ALA A 18 -32.46 35.53 11.72
N GLN A 19 -32.76 35.01 10.53
CA GLN A 19 -32.98 33.58 10.36
C GLN A 19 -31.73 32.92 10.96
N ILE A 20 -31.88 32.36 12.15
CA ILE A 20 -30.94 31.38 12.68
C ILE A 20 -31.00 30.27 11.65
N LYS A 21 -30.08 30.32 10.67
CA LYS A 21 -29.79 29.17 9.82
C LYS A 21 -29.47 28.08 10.82
N LYS A 22 -30.40 27.13 10.98
CA LYS A 22 -30.09 25.85 11.61
C LYS A 22 -28.86 25.37 10.89
N GLU A 23 -27.71 25.42 11.56
CA GLU A 23 -26.54 24.70 11.10
C GLU A 23 -27.02 23.26 10.99
N ASN A 24 -27.14 22.80 9.74
CA ASN A 24 -27.30 21.40 9.48
C ASN A 24 -26.04 20.77 10.06
N LYS A 25 -26.14 20.24 11.28
CA LYS A 25 -25.08 19.40 11.86
C LYS A 25 -24.65 18.47 10.73
N PRO A 26 -23.38 18.48 10.33
CA PRO A 26 -22.93 17.67 9.21
C PRO A 26 -23.45 16.27 9.46
N ILE A 27 -24.16 15.72 8.48
CA ILE A 27 -24.62 14.35 8.54
C ILE A 27 -23.35 13.53 8.71
N VAL A 28 -23.09 13.10 9.94
CA VAL A 28 -22.04 12.15 10.24
C VAL A 28 -22.51 10.90 9.53
N LYS A 29 -22.02 10.71 8.31
CA LYS A 29 -22.19 9.43 7.62
C LYS A 29 -21.69 8.42 8.61
N VAL A 30 -22.60 7.56 9.08
CA VAL A 30 -22.23 6.38 9.85
C VAL A 30 -21.12 5.75 9.04
N VAL A 31 -19.90 5.76 9.59
CA VAL A 31 -18.78 5.06 9.00
C VAL A 31 -19.21 3.62 9.10
N ILE A 32 -19.79 3.10 8.01
CA ILE A 32 -20.07 1.69 7.89
C ILE A 32 -18.69 1.06 8.09
N PRO A 33 -18.45 0.28 9.16
CA PRO A 33 -17.18 -0.38 9.33
C PRO A 33 -16.94 -1.14 8.04
N ILE A 34 -15.87 -0.78 7.34
CA ILE A 34 -15.46 -1.51 6.16
C ILE A 34 -15.25 -2.92 6.70
N ARG A 35 -16.16 -3.84 6.37
CA ARG A 35 -15.91 -5.26 6.59
C ARG A 35 -14.75 -5.55 5.66
N ASN A 36 -13.54 -5.47 6.21
CA ASN A 36 -12.33 -5.86 5.54
C ASN A 36 -12.62 -7.24 4.96
N LYS A 37 -12.73 -7.33 3.63
CA LYS A 37 -12.65 -8.64 2.99
C LYS A 37 -11.33 -9.22 3.47
N GLN A 38 -11.37 -10.39 4.06
CA GLN A 38 -10.13 -11.07 4.44
C GLN A 38 -9.25 -11.09 3.18
N ALA A 39 -8.00 -10.66 3.30
CA ALA A 39 -7.02 -10.75 2.21
C ALA A 39 -6.93 -12.21 1.67
N CYS A 40 -7.40 -13.16 2.47
CA CYS A 40 -7.57 -14.56 2.14
C CYS A 40 -9.03 -14.87 1.76
N GLY A 41 -9.34 -14.64 0.49
CA GLY A 41 -10.42 -15.30 -0.20
C GLY A 41 -9.82 -16.01 -1.40
N ASN A 42 -9.54 -17.30 -1.29
CA ASN A 42 -9.16 -18.13 -2.44
C ASN A 42 -10.42 -18.47 -3.25
N ASP A 43 -11.24 -17.46 -3.56
CA ASP A 43 -12.58 -17.62 -4.14
C ASP A 43 -12.53 -18.24 -5.55
N ASN A 44 -11.32 -18.38 -6.12
CA ASN A 44 -11.11 -18.81 -7.50
C ASN A 44 -10.55 -20.23 -7.67
N ASN A 45 -10.31 -21.03 -6.59
CA ASN A 45 -9.80 -22.41 -6.71
C ASN A 45 -8.62 -22.56 -7.71
N ILE A 46 -7.73 -21.57 -7.77
CA ILE A 46 -6.64 -21.55 -8.77
C ILE A 46 -5.56 -22.54 -8.32
N SER A 47 -5.44 -23.66 -9.02
CA SER A 47 -4.34 -24.62 -8.81
C SER A 47 -3.08 -24.12 -9.49
N LEU A 48 -2.11 -23.64 -8.70
CA LEU A 48 -0.82 -23.18 -9.21
C LEU A 48 0.13 -24.36 -9.42
N LYS A 49 0.67 -24.51 -10.63
CA LYS A 49 1.43 -25.71 -11.05
C LYS A 49 2.88 -25.74 -10.55
N LYS A 50 3.46 -24.57 -10.26
CA LYS A 50 4.87 -24.42 -9.91
C LYS A 50 5.02 -23.51 -8.70
N ARG A 51 6.08 -23.73 -7.94
CA ARG A 51 6.52 -22.85 -6.84
C ARG A 51 7.97 -22.43 -7.09
N ASP A 52 8.29 -21.19 -6.76
CA ASP A 52 9.67 -20.70 -6.73
C ASP A 52 9.89 -19.84 -5.50
N TYR A 53 11.12 -19.87 -4.98
CA TYR A 53 11.50 -19.22 -3.73
C TYR A 53 12.56 -18.17 -4.04
N TRP A 54 12.24 -16.92 -3.76
CA TRP A 54 13.06 -15.76 -4.07
C TRP A 54 13.46 -15.04 -2.78
N ARG A 55 14.59 -14.35 -2.79
CA ARG A 55 15.01 -13.49 -1.69
C ARG A 55 15.73 -12.25 -2.17
N ALA A 56 15.56 -11.14 -1.44
CA ALA A 56 16.34 -9.93 -1.65
C ALA A 56 17.83 -10.19 -1.29
N ASN A 57 18.74 -9.40 -1.87
CA ASN A 57 20.18 -9.59 -1.64
C ASN A 57 20.60 -9.41 -0.18
N ASN A 58 19.91 -8.54 0.55
CA ASN A 58 20.16 -8.24 1.96
C ASN A 58 19.19 -8.99 2.89
N TYR A 59 18.50 -10.02 2.39
CA TYR A 59 17.72 -10.90 3.24
C TYR A 59 18.67 -11.78 4.08
N TYR A 60 18.49 -11.75 5.40
CA TYR A 60 19.12 -12.68 6.32
C TYR A 60 18.02 -13.54 6.92
N ASP A 61 18.24 -14.85 6.94
CA ASP A 61 17.26 -15.81 7.45
C ASP A 61 17.38 -15.84 8.98
N GLU A 62 16.51 -15.09 9.66
CA GLU A 62 16.33 -15.32 11.09
C GLU A 62 15.54 -16.62 11.29
N LYS A 63 15.83 -17.35 12.37
CA LYS A 63 15.18 -18.64 12.73
C LYS A 63 13.65 -18.57 12.90
N GLN A 64 13.02 -17.42 12.62
CA GLN A 64 11.60 -17.12 12.77
C GLN A 64 10.84 -17.06 11.43
N SER A 65 11.47 -17.40 10.29
CA SER A 65 10.77 -17.41 9.01
C SER A 65 9.82 -18.61 8.90
N TYR A 66 8.57 -18.36 8.46
CA TYR A 66 7.59 -19.42 8.15
C TYR A 66 8.01 -20.26 6.94
N TYR A 67 8.87 -19.71 6.08
CA TYR A 67 9.37 -20.35 4.88
C TYR A 67 10.89 -20.50 4.98
N ASN A 68 11.38 -21.73 4.80
CA ASN A 68 12.81 -21.97 4.71
C ASN A 68 13.35 -21.38 3.39
N LEU A 69 13.89 -20.17 3.46
CA LEU A 69 14.46 -19.45 2.31
C LEU A 69 15.98 -19.64 2.19
N SER A 70 16.57 -20.60 2.91
CA SER A 70 18.01 -20.88 2.84
C SER A 70 18.47 -21.24 1.41
N THR A 71 17.60 -21.92 0.65
CA THR A 71 17.82 -22.32 -0.75
C THR A 71 17.20 -21.35 -1.77
N ALA A 72 16.60 -20.25 -1.31
CA ALA A 72 15.93 -19.30 -2.19
C ALA A 72 16.91 -18.58 -3.13
N LYS A 73 16.49 -18.38 -4.37
CA LYS A 73 17.23 -17.65 -5.38
C LYS A 73 17.37 -16.19 -4.95
N ASN A 74 18.59 -15.68 -4.94
CA ASN A 74 18.78 -14.23 -4.73
C ASN A 74 18.20 -13.44 -5.92
N ILE A 75 17.89 -12.17 -5.68
CA ILE A 75 17.19 -11.35 -6.67
C ILE A 75 18.01 -11.11 -7.94
N LEU A 76 19.34 -11.17 -7.87
CA LEU A 76 20.20 -11.06 -9.06
C LEU A 76 20.06 -12.28 -9.98
N THR A 77 19.98 -13.48 -9.41
CA THR A 77 19.67 -14.71 -10.15
C THR A 77 18.27 -14.66 -10.73
N VAL A 78 17.27 -14.24 -9.92
CA VAL A 78 15.89 -14.08 -10.39
C VAL A 78 15.83 -13.12 -11.58
N LYS A 79 16.53 -11.99 -11.55
CA LYS A 79 16.57 -11.02 -12.67
C LYS A 79 17.24 -11.54 -13.95
N LYS A 80 18.02 -12.62 -13.88
CA LYS A 80 18.60 -13.28 -15.08
C LYS A 80 17.61 -14.25 -15.72
N GLU A 81 16.85 -14.96 -14.89
CA GLU A 81 15.90 -15.99 -15.32
C GLU A 81 14.53 -15.39 -15.68
N TYR A 82 14.10 -14.37 -14.95
CA TYR A 82 12.79 -13.77 -15.05
C TYR A 82 12.83 -12.34 -15.57
N SER A 83 11.82 -11.97 -16.34
CA SER A 83 11.63 -10.59 -16.81
C SER A 83 10.16 -10.22 -16.88
N ILE A 84 9.87 -8.93 -16.76
CA ILE A 84 8.54 -8.39 -17.07
C ILE A 84 8.60 -7.74 -18.46
N LYS A 85 7.69 -8.15 -19.34
CA LYS A 85 7.48 -7.51 -20.65
C LYS A 85 6.00 -7.21 -20.81
N ASN A 86 5.67 -5.95 -21.08
CA ASN A 86 4.28 -5.48 -21.23
C ASN A 86 3.37 -5.88 -20.05
N GLY A 87 3.91 -5.87 -18.83
CA GLY A 87 3.16 -6.22 -17.62
C GLY A 87 2.98 -7.72 -17.37
N PHE A 88 3.58 -8.60 -18.20
CA PHE A 88 3.55 -10.05 -18.04
C PHE A 88 4.91 -10.60 -17.60
N LEU A 89 4.90 -11.59 -16.72
CA LEU A 89 6.08 -12.32 -16.25
C LEU A 89 6.50 -13.41 -17.23
N PHE A 90 7.79 -13.42 -17.59
CA PHE A 90 8.44 -14.41 -18.42
C PHE A 90 9.56 -15.10 -17.64
N PHE A 91 9.76 -16.40 -17.88
CA PHE A 91 10.90 -17.20 -17.42
C PHE A 91 11.67 -17.70 -18.65
N ASN A 92 12.96 -17.38 -18.75
CA ASN A 92 13.81 -17.71 -19.90
C ASN A 92 13.12 -17.38 -21.25
N ASN A 93 12.56 -16.16 -21.34
CA ASN A 93 11.79 -15.63 -22.47
C ASN A 93 10.48 -16.37 -22.82
N LYS A 94 10.02 -17.33 -22.00
CA LYS A 94 8.71 -17.98 -22.15
C LYS A 94 7.71 -17.38 -21.16
N LEU A 95 6.49 -17.13 -21.62
CA LEU A 95 5.43 -16.63 -20.75
C LEU A 95 5.18 -17.64 -19.61
N VAL A 96 5.10 -17.15 -18.37
CA VAL A 96 4.81 -18.01 -17.22
C VAL A 96 3.34 -18.42 -17.26
N ASP A 97 3.06 -19.71 -17.41
CA ASP A 97 1.67 -20.24 -17.38
C ASP A 97 1.07 -20.13 -15.97
N SER A 98 1.76 -20.66 -14.96
CA SER A 98 1.30 -20.67 -13.58
C SER A 98 2.47 -20.81 -12.62
N LEU A 99 2.55 -19.94 -11.62
CA LEU A 99 3.64 -19.90 -10.64
C LEU A 99 3.17 -19.28 -9.32
N GLU A 100 3.53 -19.91 -8.21
CA GLU A 100 3.48 -19.32 -6.88
C GLU A 100 4.89 -18.88 -6.48
N ILE A 101 5.04 -17.63 -6.05
CA ILE A 101 6.32 -17.04 -5.67
C ILE A 101 6.31 -16.78 -4.17
N TYR A 102 7.27 -17.37 -3.46
CA TYR A 102 7.55 -17.05 -2.06
C TYR A 102 8.77 -16.14 -2.01
N PHE A 103 8.56 -14.85 -1.74
CA PHE A 103 9.61 -13.84 -1.79
C PHE A 103 9.90 -13.26 -0.39
N GLY A 104 11.09 -13.54 0.14
CA GLY A 104 11.63 -12.86 1.32
C GLY A 104 12.21 -11.49 0.94
N ALA A 105 11.47 -10.42 1.19
CA ALA A 105 11.86 -9.08 0.74
C ALA A 105 12.84 -8.39 1.68
N CYS A 106 12.64 -8.55 2.98
CA CYS A 106 13.56 -8.13 4.02
C CYS A 106 13.27 -8.94 5.29
N ASN A 107 14.02 -8.67 6.36
CA ASN A 107 13.83 -9.40 7.60
C ASN A 107 12.38 -9.29 8.10
N GLY A 108 11.74 -10.43 8.33
CA GLY A 108 10.36 -10.51 8.78
C GLY A 108 9.28 -10.07 7.78
N VAL A 109 9.58 -9.84 6.50
CA VAL A 109 8.57 -9.48 5.49
C VAL A 109 8.64 -10.42 4.30
N PHE A 110 7.54 -11.16 4.10
CA PHE A 110 7.41 -12.17 3.06
C PHE A 110 6.22 -11.85 2.16
N TYR A 111 6.37 -12.13 0.87
CA TYR A 111 5.30 -12.03 -0.10
C TYR A 111 5.01 -13.43 -0.63
N ASN A 112 3.75 -13.86 -0.59
CA ASN A 112 3.27 -14.97 -1.41
C ASN A 112 2.50 -14.37 -2.58
N VAL A 113 3.01 -14.55 -3.80
CA VAL A 113 2.42 -14.01 -5.03
C VAL A 113 1.99 -15.15 -5.95
N GLY A 114 0.70 -15.20 -6.27
CA GLY A 114 0.17 -16.09 -7.31
C GLY A 114 0.24 -15.43 -8.68
N ILE A 115 0.83 -16.11 -9.65
CA ILE A 115 0.93 -15.70 -11.06
C ILE A 115 0.16 -16.70 -11.93
N LEU A 116 -0.69 -16.19 -12.82
CA LEU A 116 -1.40 -16.96 -13.84
C LEU A 116 -1.29 -16.25 -15.19
N LYS A 117 -0.86 -16.96 -16.24
CA LYS A 117 -0.62 -16.43 -17.59
C LYS A 117 0.23 -15.14 -17.57
N GLY A 118 1.26 -15.12 -16.73
CA GLY A 118 2.19 -14.01 -16.54
C GLY A 118 1.66 -12.84 -15.69
N LEU A 119 0.41 -12.88 -15.22
CA LEU A 119 -0.19 -11.80 -14.44
C LEU A 119 -0.35 -12.19 -12.96
N PRO A 120 -0.14 -11.24 -12.02
CA PRO A 120 -0.53 -11.44 -10.63
C PRO A 120 -2.04 -11.66 -10.50
N VAL A 121 -2.43 -12.68 -9.76
CA VAL A 121 -3.82 -13.01 -9.44
C VAL A 121 -4.11 -13.01 -7.95
N SER A 122 -3.07 -13.10 -7.12
CA SER A 122 -3.15 -12.92 -5.68
C SER A 122 -1.81 -12.47 -5.11
N GLN A 123 -1.84 -11.68 -4.04
CA GLN A 123 -0.65 -11.39 -3.26
C GLN A 123 -1.02 -11.27 -1.78
N ASN A 124 -0.38 -12.08 -0.96
CA ASN A 124 -0.44 -11.98 0.50
C ASN A 124 0.90 -11.46 1.02
N ILE A 125 0.86 -10.56 1.98
CA ILE A 125 2.06 -10.01 2.62
C ILE A 125 2.07 -10.49 4.06
N ILE A 126 3.06 -11.32 4.39
CA ILE A 126 3.22 -11.96 5.70
C ILE A 126 4.29 -11.22 6.47
N ILE A 127 3.94 -10.78 7.69
CA ILE A 127 4.85 -10.09 8.58
C ILE A 127 5.18 -11.01 9.76
N ALA A 128 6.47 -11.23 10.02
CA ALA A 128 6.92 -12.02 11.15
C ALA A 128 6.39 -11.40 12.45
N ASN A 129 6.01 -12.27 13.39
CA ASN A 129 5.37 -11.87 14.64
C ASN A 129 4.02 -11.17 14.47
N ASN A 130 3.38 -11.21 13.30
CA ASN A 130 1.96 -10.90 13.17
C ASN A 130 1.15 -12.20 13.00
N PRO A 131 -0.14 -12.24 13.40
CA PRO A 131 -0.99 -13.40 13.19
C PRO A 131 -1.07 -13.80 11.71
N TYR A 132 -1.24 -15.10 11.50
CA TYR A 132 -1.48 -15.67 10.17
C TYR A 132 -2.97 -16.01 9.99
N PRO A 133 -3.58 -15.68 8.83
CA PRO A 133 -3.00 -14.90 7.74
C PRO A 133 -2.81 -13.43 8.11
N SER A 134 -1.75 -12.81 7.59
CA SER A 134 -1.54 -11.39 7.77
C SER A 134 -2.61 -10.59 7.03
N MET A 135 -3.08 -9.49 7.64
CA MET A 135 -4.16 -8.64 7.13
C MET A 135 -3.75 -7.72 5.96
N TYR A 136 -2.63 -8.02 5.32
CA TYR A 136 -2.04 -7.21 4.25
C TYR A 136 -2.05 -8.01 2.95
N GLY A 137 -2.50 -7.39 1.86
CA GLY A 137 -2.58 -8.09 0.59
C GLY A 137 -2.92 -7.21 -0.59
N ILE A 138 -2.85 -7.82 -1.77
CA ILE A 138 -3.31 -7.24 -3.02
C ILE A 138 -4.24 -8.25 -3.69
N GLN A 139 -5.47 -7.82 -3.95
CA GLN A 139 -6.45 -8.58 -4.70
C GLN A 139 -6.55 -8.04 -6.13
N TYR A 140 -6.59 -8.95 -7.09
CA TYR A 140 -6.73 -8.64 -8.50
C TYR A 140 -8.08 -9.13 -9.00
N THR A 141 -8.85 -8.23 -9.61
CA THR A 141 -10.07 -8.54 -10.34
C THR A 141 -9.90 -8.08 -11.80
N PRO A 142 -10.80 -8.44 -12.73
CA PRO A 142 -10.67 -8.01 -14.13
C PRO A 142 -10.54 -6.50 -14.31
N ASN A 143 -11.18 -5.70 -13.46
CA ASN A 143 -11.26 -4.25 -13.59
C ASN A 143 -10.58 -3.48 -12.44
N GLU A 144 -10.22 -4.15 -11.35
CA GLU A 144 -9.76 -3.49 -10.14
C GLU A 144 -8.54 -4.19 -9.54
N THR A 145 -7.61 -3.39 -9.01
CA THR A 145 -6.57 -3.88 -8.10
C THR A 145 -6.78 -3.22 -6.74
N ILE A 146 -6.99 -4.03 -5.70
CA ILE A 146 -7.30 -3.56 -4.35
C ILE A 146 -6.11 -3.86 -3.46
N PHE A 147 -5.52 -2.83 -2.88
CA PHE A 147 -4.45 -2.92 -1.90
C PHE A 147 -5.05 -2.78 -0.51
N THR A 148 -4.85 -3.79 0.34
CA THR A 148 -5.38 -3.83 1.70
C THR A 148 -4.26 -3.71 2.73
N PHE A 149 -4.42 -2.73 3.62
CA PHE A 149 -3.53 -2.41 4.72
C PHE A 149 -4.38 -2.16 5.97
N LEU A 150 -4.56 -3.17 6.83
CA LEU A 150 -5.42 -3.14 8.04
C LEU A 150 -6.73 -2.36 7.89
N ASP A 151 -6.73 -1.06 8.17
CA ASP A 151 -7.91 -0.19 8.18
C ASP A 151 -8.08 0.63 6.88
N TYR A 152 -7.09 0.61 5.99
CA TYR A 152 -7.09 1.31 4.70
C TYR A 152 -7.08 0.36 3.51
N ASN A 153 -7.92 0.70 2.52
CA ASN A 153 -7.86 0.12 1.19
C ASN A 153 -7.56 1.21 0.16
N SER A 154 -6.72 0.89 -0.83
CA SER A 154 -6.58 1.69 -2.06
C SER A 154 -7.03 0.85 -3.24
N THR A 155 -7.89 1.41 -4.09
CA THR A 155 -8.38 0.72 -5.30
C THR A 155 -7.89 1.44 -6.54
N LEU A 156 -7.34 0.68 -7.48
CA LEU A 156 -7.01 1.14 -8.82
C LEU A 156 -8.02 0.57 -9.81
N ILE A 157 -8.74 1.44 -10.52
CA ILE A 157 -9.71 1.04 -11.55
C ILE A 157 -8.97 1.00 -12.88
N ASN A 158 -8.98 -0.16 -13.53
CA ASN A 158 -8.23 -0.44 -14.76
C ASN A 158 -6.75 -0.01 -14.65
N GLY A 159 -6.16 -0.29 -13.47
CA GLY A 159 -4.79 0.08 -13.16
C GLY A 159 -4.54 1.58 -12.95
N THR A 160 -5.58 2.40 -12.78
CA THR A 160 -5.45 3.85 -12.62
C THR A 160 -6.11 4.34 -11.34
N GLY A 161 -5.46 5.28 -10.65
CA GLY A 161 -5.97 5.87 -9.41
C GLY A 161 -4.85 6.42 -8.53
N ASN A 162 -5.24 6.90 -7.34
CA ASN A 162 -4.27 7.28 -6.30
C ASN A 162 -3.99 6.07 -5.42
N LEU A 163 -2.71 5.80 -5.15
CA LEU A 163 -2.29 4.69 -4.31
C LEU A 163 -1.60 5.23 -3.07
N LYS A 164 -2.04 4.75 -1.90
CA LYS A 164 -1.34 4.91 -0.63
C LYS A 164 -0.86 3.54 -0.15
N LYS A 165 0.38 3.48 0.31
CA LYS A 165 0.91 2.32 1.03
C LYS A 165 1.43 2.74 2.38
N TYR A 166 1.35 1.82 3.33
CA TYR A 166 1.69 2.05 4.72
C TYR A 166 2.86 1.16 5.14
N TYR A 167 3.58 1.60 6.17
CA TYR A 167 4.45 0.72 6.93
C TYR A 167 3.58 -0.31 7.68
N TYR A 168 4.09 -1.53 7.81
CA TYR A 168 3.36 -2.59 8.49
C TYR A 168 3.26 -2.31 9.98
N SER A 169 2.06 -2.42 10.52
CA SER A 169 1.82 -2.27 11.94
C SER A 169 2.33 -3.46 12.73
N LYS A 170 2.81 -3.16 13.93
CA LYS A 170 3.27 -4.15 14.91
C LYS A 170 2.08 -4.72 15.67
N TRP A 171 2.03 -6.04 15.78
CA TRP A 171 1.11 -6.75 16.66
C TRP A 171 1.60 -6.72 18.12
N ASP A 172 0.67 -6.62 19.08
CA ASP A 172 0.98 -6.58 20.51
C ASP A 172 1.32 -7.96 21.13
N GLY A 173 1.19 -9.04 20.36
CA GLY A 173 1.47 -10.41 20.80
C GLY A 173 0.35 -11.09 21.60
N LYS A 174 -0.77 -10.39 21.88
CA LYS A 174 -1.78 -10.85 22.85
C LYS A 174 -3.22 -10.67 22.38
N THR A 175 -3.53 -9.61 21.65
CA THR A 175 -4.89 -9.24 21.21
C THR A 175 -4.89 -8.88 19.73
N GLN A 176 -6.04 -8.69 19.07
CA GLN A 176 -6.03 -8.19 17.66
C GLN A 176 -5.72 -6.68 17.55
N ASN A 177 -5.07 -6.09 18.55
CA ASN A 177 -4.63 -4.70 18.50
C ASN A 177 -3.29 -4.60 17.77
N TYR A 178 -3.25 -3.66 16.81
CA TYR A 178 -2.05 -3.32 16.05
C TYR A 178 -1.67 -1.86 16.33
N SER A 179 -0.39 -1.53 16.17
CA SER A 179 0.02 -0.13 16.12
C SER A 179 -0.72 0.61 15.01
N LYS A 180 -0.87 1.94 15.15
CA LYS A 180 -1.42 2.76 14.06
C LYS A 180 -0.55 2.66 12.81
N GLU A 181 -1.18 2.56 11.65
CA GLU A 181 -0.49 2.58 10.36
C GLU A 181 0.15 3.94 10.09
N ILE A 182 1.36 3.90 9.53
CA ILE A 182 2.15 5.08 9.19
C ILE A 182 2.28 5.11 7.67
N LEU A 183 1.87 6.22 7.05
CA LEU A 183 1.96 6.37 5.60
C LEU A 183 3.42 6.20 5.17
N LYS A 184 3.65 5.43 4.11
CA LYS A 184 4.98 5.09 3.58
C LYS A 184 5.23 5.71 2.23
N GLU A 185 4.27 5.56 1.32
CA GLU A 185 4.33 6.20 -0.01
C GLU A 185 2.93 6.53 -0.50
N GLU A 186 2.81 7.63 -1.24
CA GLU A 186 1.59 7.95 -1.98
C GLU A 186 1.88 8.65 -3.31
N GLY A 187 0.98 8.46 -4.28
CA GLY A 187 1.05 9.12 -5.58
C GLY A 187 0.05 8.57 -6.58
N GLU A 188 0.13 9.07 -7.81
CA GLU A 188 -0.72 8.65 -8.92
C GLU A 188 -0.18 7.38 -9.58
N VAL A 189 -1.10 6.47 -9.91
CA VAL A 189 -0.86 5.30 -10.75
C VAL A 189 -1.69 5.44 -12.02
N LYS A 190 -1.07 5.16 -13.17
CA LYS A 190 -1.74 5.08 -14.48
C LYS A 190 -1.32 3.83 -15.21
N ASN A 191 -2.29 3.05 -15.68
CA ASN A 191 -2.05 1.77 -16.36
C ASN A 191 -1.13 0.80 -15.57
N ASN A 192 -1.29 0.76 -14.26
CA ASN A 192 -0.49 0.01 -13.27
C ASN A 192 0.91 0.58 -13.00
N PHE A 193 1.29 1.71 -13.61
CA PHE A 193 2.60 2.32 -13.43
C PHE A 193 2.52 3.57 -12.57
N LYS A 194 3.49 3.74 -11.65
CA LYS A 194 3.69 5.03 -10.97
C LYS A 194 3.85 6.15 -12.00
N LEU A 195 3.15 7.26 -11.78
CA LEU A 195 3.18 8.45 -12.64
C LEU A 195 3.24 9.70 -11.77
N GLY A 196 3.91 10.74 -12.27
CA GLY A 196 3.91 12.06 -11.65
C GLY A 196 4.67 12.06 -10.32
N GLU A 197 4.29 12.98 -9.43
CA GLU A 197 4.93 13.14 -8.13
C GLU A 197 4.53 12.01 -7.18
N TRP A 198 5.52 11.38 -6.56
CA TRP A 198 5.37 10.40 -5.50
C TRP A 198 6.09 10.88 -4.25
N LYS A 199 5.36 10.91 -3.14
CA LYS A 199 5.88 11.28 -1.82
C LYS A 199 6.23 10.02 -1.05
N TYR A 200 7.38 10.03 -0.41
CA TYR A 200 7.88 8.96 0.43
C TYR A 200 8.08 9.50 1.84
N TYR A 201 7.58 8.75 2.80
CA TYR A 201 7.54 9.14 4.20
C TYR A 201 8.45 8.22 5.00
N ASN A 202 9.10 8.74 6.05
CA ASN A 202 9.83 7.94 7.01
C ASN A 202 8.89 7.29 8.05
N LYS A 203 9.45 6.49 8.96
CA LYS A 203 8.71 5.81 10.03
C LYS A 203 8.06 6.76 11.06
N ASN A 204 8.34 8.06 11.02
CA ASN A 204 7.68 9.07 11.84
C ASN A 204 6.53 9.76 11.08
N GLY A 205 6.24 9.37 9.84
CA GLY A 205 5.22 9.98 8.99
C GLY A 205 5.62 11.33 8.38
N VAL A 206 6.91 11.67 8.41
CA VAL A 206 7.45 12.90 7.78
C VAL A 206 7.93 12.59 6.38
N ILE A 207 7.69 13.49 5.42
CA ILE A 207 8.21 13.35 4.06
C ILE A 207 9.74 13.27 4.12
N ASP A 208 10.26 12.12 3.71
CA ASP A 208 11.68 11.82 3.61
C ASP A 208 12.21 12.21 2.23
N SER A 209 11.42 11.95 1.18
CA SER A 209 11.77 12.32 -0.18
C SER A 209 10.54 12.44 -1.09
N THR A 210 10.73 13.11 -2.22
CA THR A 210 9.76 13.20 -3.29
C THR A 210 10.45 12.83 -4.60
N LYS A 211 9.77 12.08 -5.46
CA LYS A 211 10.30 11.68 -6.75
C LYS A 211 9.24 11.73 -7.83
N THR A 212 9.61 12.24 -9.00
CA THR A 212 8.73 12.31 -10.16
C THR A 212 8.97 11.12 -11.08
N TYR A 213 7.91 10.40 -11.41
CA TYR A 213 7.93 9.25 -12.31
C TYR A 213 7.38 9.61 -13.68
N THR A 214 8.13 9.25 -14.72
CA THR A 214 7.65 9.25 -16.11
C THR A 214 7.34 7.83 -16.56
N LEU A 215 6.66 7.67 -17.69
CA LEU A 215 6.45 6.34 -18.27
C LEU A 215 7.77 5.61 -18.57
N LYS A 216 8.86 6.34 -18.84
CA LYS A 216 10.20 5.76 -19.04
C LYS A 216 10.80 5.17 -17.77
N ASP A 217 10.30 5.57 -16.61
CA ASP A 217 10.69 5.08 -15.29
C ASP A 217 9.72 3.99 -14.79
N SER A 218 8.94 3.39 -15.69
CA SER A 218 7.81 2.49 -15.42
C SER A 218 8.02 1.56 -14.22
N VAL A 219 7.25 1.83 -13.15
CA VAL A 219 7.22 1.00 -11.94
C VAL A 219 5.86 0.35 -11.85
N ASP A 220 5.77 -0.92 -12.23
CA ASP A 220 4.51 -1.68 -12.11
C ASP A 220 4.22 -1.95 -10.63
N VAL A 221 3.12 -1.38 -10.12
CA VAL A 221 2.76 -1.46 -8.69
C VAL A 221 2.19 -2.82 -8.27
N ARG A 222 1.89 -3.70 -9.24
CA ARG A 222 1.32 -5.05 -9.00
C ARG A 222 2.36 -6.08 -8.61
N PHE A 223 3.62 -5.84 -8.91
CA PHE A 223 4.69 -6.73 -8.49
C PHE A 223 5.31 -6.20 -7.20
N PRO A 224 5.80 -7.07 -6.29
CA PRO A 224 6.48 -6.62 -5.08
C PRO A 224 7.53 -5.57 -5.42
N HIS A 225 7.39 -4.43 -4.76
CA HIS A 225 8.17 -3.24 -5.05
C HIS A 225 9.65 -3.59 -4.94
N CYS A 226 10.39 -3.40 -6.06
CA CYS A 226 11.84 -3.57 -6.29
C CYS A 226 12.34 -4.79 -7.09
N ILE A 227 11.54 -5.84 -7.31
CA ILE A 227 12.06 -7.06 -7.96
C ILE A 227 12.43 -6.79 -9.41
N PHE A 228 11.57 -6.09 -10.16
CA PHE A 228 11.76 -5.89 -11.60
C PHE A 228 11.92 -4.42 -11.98
N ASN A 229 12.00 -3.53 -10.99
CA ASN A 229 12.23 -2.12 -11.21
C ASN A 229 13.74 -1.84 -11.35
N LYS A 230 14.13 -1.12 -12.40
CA LYS A 230 15.54 -0.79 -12.69
C LYS A 230 16.08 0.36 -11.83
N LYS A 231 15.23 1.23 -11.27
CA LYS A 231 15.66 2.52 -10.67
C LYS A 231 15.21 2.75 -9.22
N GLU A 232 14.32 1.92 -8.66
CA GLU A 232 14.00 2.02 -7.23
C GLU A 232 14.72 0.93 -6.43
N PRO A 233 15.45 1.27 -5.34
CA PRO A 233 15.99 0.27 -4.45
C PRO A 233 14.86 -0.49 -3.76
N CYS A 234 15.11 -1.76 -3.41
CA CYS A 234 14.32 -2.43 -2.38
C CYS A 234 14.47 -1.63 -1.10
N TYR A 235 13.41 -0.92 -0.69
CA TYR A 235 13.38 -0.27 0.61
C TYR A 235 13.24 -1.37 1.67
N SER A 236 14.37 -1.94 2.08
CA SER A 236 14.43 -2.77 3.27
C SER A 236 14.21 -1.89 4.49
N GLU A 237 13.45 -2.37 5.46
CA GLU A 237 13.20 -1.65 6.72
C GLU A 237 14.46 -1.41 7.57
N ASN A 238 15.59 -1.97 7.16
CA ASN A 238 16.90 -1.87 7.79
C ASN A 238 17.91 -1.14 6.91
N LYS A 239 17.65 0.13 6.57
CA LYS A 239 18.77 1.05 6.35
C LYS A 239 18.94 1.86 7.65
N SER A 240 20.03 1.56 8.34
CA SER A 240 20.62 2.17 9.54
C SER A 240 20.05 1.81 10.93
N SER A 241 20.74 0.88 11.60
CA SER A 241 20.98 0.93 13.06
C SER A 241 22.49 1.04 13.35
N ASN A 242 23.25 1.75 12.50
CA ASN A 242 24.62 2.18 12.82
C ASN A 242 24.62 3.67 13.25
N ALA A 243 23.70 4.03 14.15
CA ALA A 243 23.65 5.35 14.79
C ALA A 243 23.77 5.27 16.32
N TYR A 244 24.21 4.13 16.86
CA TYR A 244 24.58 3.99 18.28
C TYR A 244 25.93 3.28 18.40
N THR A 245 26.99 4.03 18.07
CA THR A 245 28.32 3.83 18.66
C THR A 245 28.84 5.20 19.08
N LYS A 246 28.47 5.59 20.29
CA LYS A 246 29.34 6.25 21.28
C LYS A 246 28.69 6.10 22.64
#